data_AF-A0A931HIX7-F1
#
_entry.id   AF-A0A931HIX7-F1
#
_cell.length_a   1.000
_cell.length_b   1.000
_cell.length_c   1.000
_cell.angle_alpha   90.00
_cell.angle_beta   90.00
_cell.angle_gamma   90.00
#
_symmetry.space_group_name_H-M   'P 1'
#
loop_
_entity.id
_entity.type
_entity.pdbx_description
1 polymer ?
#
loop_
_entity_poly.entity_id
_entity_poly.type
_entity_poly.pdbx_seq_one_letter_code
_entity_poly.pdbx_strand_id
1 'polypeptide(L)'
;MTTVTASASSDLISVHLRADGSVEQLRIDDRALASTGAALAEHITEVMGRAHTELVERRRATQAALFADPRIAEASAVVEAAMDKPWPQRPVVREQDPDDYVRPVSYLMSALDQRR
;
A
#
# COMPACT_ATOMS: atom_id res chain seq x y z
N MET A 1 -5.29 -6.74 5.33
CA MET A 1 -5.70 -6.23 4.00
C MET A 1 -7.17 -6.57 3.84
N THR A 2 -8.06 -5.58 3.88
CA THR A 2 -9.51 -5.78 3.75
C THR A 2 -9.82 -5.99 2.27
N THR A 3 -9.97 -7.25 1.85
CA THR A 3 -10.40 -7.57 0.49
C THR A 3 -11.89 -7.25 0.37
N VAL A 4 -12.23 -6.24 -0.43
CA VAL A 4 -13.62 -5.92 -0.75
C VAL A 4 -14.14 -7.03 -1.65
N THR A 5 -15.01 -7.89 -1.13
CA THR A 5 -15.73 -8.89 -1.93
C THR A 5 -17.19 -8.48 -2.06
N ALA A 6 -17.84 -8.92 -3.12
CA ALA A 6 -19.29 -8.75 -3.30
C ALA A 6 -19.91 -10.07 -3.74
N SER A 7 -21.17 -10.29 -3.41
CA SER A 7 -21.83 -11.54 -3.74
C SER A 7 -23.32 -11.34 -3.97
N ALA A 8 -23.81 -11.84 -5.09
CA ALA A 8 -25.24 -11.90 -5.35
C ALA A 8 -25.66 -13.35 -5.58
N SER A 9 -26.85 -13.69 -5.10
CA SER A 9 -27.48 -14.97 -5.35
C SER A 9 -28.91 -14.78 -5.85
N SER A 10 -29.34 -15.66 -6.74
CA SER A 10 -30.72 -16.05 -6.90
C SER A 10 -30.93 -17.41 -6.23
N ASP A 11 -32.15 -17.95 -6.26
CA ASP A 11 -32.45 -19.29 -5.76
C ASP A 11 -31.58 -20.40 -6.38
N LEU A 12 -31.01 -20.16 -7.57
CA LEU A 12 -30.31 -21.17 -8.35
C LEU A 12 -28.86 -20.81 -8.73
N ILE A 13 -28.45 -19.55 -8.61
CA ILE A 13 -27.14 -19.08 -9.09
C ILE A 13 -26.54 -18.16 -8.04
N SER A 14 -25.27 -18.38 -7.69
CA SER A 14 -24.52 -17.48 -6.81
C SER A 14 -23.20 -17.07 -7.43
N VAL A 15 -22.88 -15.79 -7.35
CA VAL A 15 -21.64 -15.20 -7.83
C VAL A 15 -20.90 -14.55 -6.66
N HIS A 16 -19.60 -14.78 -6.57
CA HIS A 16 -18.68 -14.07 -5.70
C HIS A 16 -17.64 -13.34 -6.55
N LEU A 17 -17.50 -12.04 -6.31
CA LEU A 17 -16.54 -11.17 -6.98
C LEU A 17 -15.43 -10.76 -6.03
N ARG A 18 -14.21 -10.70 -6.55
CA ARG A 18 -13.05 -10.13 -5.88
C ARG A 18 -13.07 -8.60 -5.90
N ALA A 19 -12.15 -8.02 -5.15
CA ALA A 19 -11.97 -6.58 -5.05
C ALA A 19 -11.61 -5.90 -6.37
N ASP A 20 -11.10 -6.61 -7.37
CA ASP A 20 -10.81 -6.11 -8.72
C ASP A 20 -11.99 -6.27 -9.70
N GLY A 21 -13.05 -6.99 -9.30
CA GLY A 21 -14.21 -7.30 -10.14
C GLY A 21 -14.10 -8.62 -10.89
N SER A 22 -13.00 -9.37 -10.74
CA SER A 22 -12.89 -10.72 -11.27
C SER A 22 -13.80 -11.69 -10.50
N VAL A 23 -14.31 -12.71 -11.20
CA VAL A 23 -15.12 -13.76 -10.59
C VAL A 23 -14.21 -14.67 -9.77
N GLU A 24 -14.48 -14.74 -8.48
CA GLU A 24 -13.82 -15.69 -7.58
C GLU A 24 -14.52 -17.05 -7.64
N GLN A 25 -15.87 -17.02 -7.64
CA GLN A 25 -16.68 -18.23 -7.65
C GLN A 25 -18.01 -17.98 -8.35
N LEU A 26 -18.40 -18.90 -9.21
CA LEU A 26 -19.74 -19.01 -9.78
C LEU A 26 -20.28 -20.39 -9.42
N ARG A 27 -21.45 -20.46 -8.79
CA ARG A 27 -22.17 -21.71 -8.52
C ARG A 27 -23.51 -21.66 -9.21
N ILE A 28 -23.87 -22.75 -9.87
CA ILE A 28 -25.13 -22.93 -10.58
C ILE A 28 -25.70 -24.24 -10.05
N ASP A 29 -26.93 -24.19 -9.53
CA ASP A 29 -27.68 -25.38 -9.12
C ASP A 29 -28.12 -26.17 -10.36
N ASP A 30 -28.08 -27.50 -10.28
CA ASP A 30 -28.45 -28.39 -11.39
C ASP A 30 -29.89 -28.15 -11.89
N ARG A 31 -30.79 -27.66 -11.03
CA ARG A 31 -32.16 -27.27 -11.42
C ARG A 31 -32.17 -26.13 -12.44
N ALA A 32 -31.16 -25.26 -12.43
CA ALA A 32 -31.02 -24.20 -13.43
C ALA A 32 -30.72 -24.77 -14.82
N LEU A 33 -30.09 -25.96 -14.91
CA LEU A 33 -29.76 -26.61 -16.18
C LEU A 33 -31.00 -27.15 -16.91
N ALA A 34 -32.14 -27.25 -16.23
CA ALA A 34 -33.41 -27.59 -16.86
C ALA A 34 -33.99 -26.42 -17.70
N SER A 35 -33.45 -25.21 -17.54
CA SER A 35 -33.84 -24.05 -18.35
C SER A 35 -33.14 -24.04 -19.71
N THR A 36 -33.68 -23.25 -20.66
CA THR A 36 -32.99 -23.07 -21.95
C THR A 36 -31.68 -22.31 -21.75
N GLY A 37 -30.67 -22.58 -22.59
CA GLY A 37 -29.37 -21.92 -22.47
C GLY A 37 -29.44 -20.38 -22.51
N ALA A 38 -30.40 -19.82 -23.26
CA ALA A 38 -30.65 -18.38 -23.29
C ALA A 38 -31.20 -17.85 -21.96
N ALA A 39 -32.17 -18.54 -21.36
CA ALA A 39 -32.75 -18.14 -20.07
C ALA A 39 -31.72 -18.23 -18.93
N LEU A 40 -30.88 -19.27 -18.95
CA LEU A 40 -29.77 -19.41 -17.99
C LEU A 40 -28.76 -18.27 -18.14
N ALA A 41 -28.37 -17.92 -19.38
CA ALA A 41 -27.43 -16.84 -19.63
C ALA A 41 -27.97 -15.48 -19.15
N GLU A 42 -29.26 -15.22 -19.34
CA GLU A 42 -29.93 -14.02 -18.83
C GLU A 42 -29.86 -13.95 -17.30
N HIS A 43 -30.18 -15.04 -16.60
CA HIS A 43 -30.11 -15.11 -15.15
C HIS A 43 -28.69 -14.93 -14.61
N ILE A 44 -27.68 -15.55 -15.25
CA ILE A 44 -26.28 -15.34 -14.87
C ILE A 44 -25.91 -13.87 -15.03
N THR A 45 -26.28 -13.25 -16.13
CA THR A 45 -25.98 -11.84 -16.42
C THR A 45 -26.61 -10.92 -15.38
N GLU A 46 -27.86 -11.18 -15.00
CA GLU A 46 -28.58 -10.42 -13.97
C GLU A 46 -27.88 -10.54 -12.60
N VAL A 47 -27.56 -11.75 -12.16
CA VAL A 47 -26.89 -12.00 -10.88
C VAL A 47 -25.50 -11.36 -10.87
N MET A 48 -24.75 -11.48 -11.97
CA MET A 48 -23.46 -10.81 -12.15
C MET A 48 -23.58 -9.29 -12.06
N GLY A 49 -24.59 -8.70 -12.71
CA GLY A 49 -24.87 -7.27 -12.64
C GLY A 49 -25.12 -6.81 -11.20
N ARG A 50 -25.95 -7.53 -10.45
CA ARG A 50 -26.19 -7.24 -9.02
C ARG A 50 -24.93 -7.31 -8.18
N ALA A 51 -24.12 -8.37 -8.34
CA ALA A 51 -22.87 -8.51 -7.61
C ALA A 51 -21.89 -7.37 -7.92
N HIS A 52 -21.85 -6.93 -9.19
CA HIS A 52 -21.00 -5.81 -9.60
C HIS A 52 -21.47 -4.48 -9.01
N THR A 53 -22.77 -4.20 -9.01
CA THR A 53 -23.33 -3.01 -8.37
C THR A 53 -23.00 -2.99 -6.87
N GLU A 54 -23.17 -4.11 -6.18
CA GLU A 54 -22.80 -4.22 -4.77
C GLU A 54 -21.30 -3.97 -4.55
N LEU A 55 -20.44 -4.50 -5.43
CA LEU A 55 -19.00 -4.25 -5.35
C LEU A 55 -18.65 -2.76 -5.47
N VAL A 56 -19.29 -2.05 -6.40
CA VAL A 56 -19.08 -0.61 -6.59
C VAL A 56 -19.49 0.17 -5.33
N GLU A 57 -20.64 -0.17 -4.74
CA GLU A 57 -21.11 0.49 -3.52
C GLU A 57 -20.19 0.18 -2.33
N ARG A 58 -19.75 -1.06 -2.16
CA ARG A 58 -18.77 -1.42 -1.11
C ARG A 58 -17.43 -0.72 -1.30
N ARG A 59 -16.95 -0.57 -2.54
CA ARG A 59 -15.74 0.20 -2.85
C ARG A 59 -15.91 1.67 -2.48
N ARG A 60 -17.04 2.29 -2.85
CA ARG A 60 -17.36 3.68 -2.50
C ARG A 60 -17.39 3.88 -0.99
N ALA A 61 -18.06 2.98 -0.25
CA ALA A 61 -18.11 3.04 1.20
C ALA A 61 -16.72 2.89 1.85
N THR A 62 -15.91 1.95 1.35
CA THR A 62 -14.53 1.75 1.83
C THR A 62 -13.66 2.98 1.56
N GLN A 63 -13.78 3.58 0.38
CA GLN A 63 -13.06 4.80 0.01
C GLN A 63 -13.49 5.99 0.86
N ALA A 64 -14.80 6.16 1.10
CA ALA A 64 -15.31 7.19 1.99
C ALA A 64 -14.81 7.02 3.43
N ALA A 65 -14.79 5.78 3.94
CA ALA A 65 -14.27 5.48 5.26
C ALA A 65 -12.76 5.80 5.38
N LEU A 66 -11.98 5.53 4.33
CA LEU A 66 -10.57 5.92 4.28
C LEU A 66 -10.40 7.45 4.34
N PHE A 67 -11.16 8.22 3.56
CA PHE A 67 -11.07 9.68 3.60
C PHE A 67 -11.59 10.29 4.91
N ALA A 68 -12.50 9.60 5.60
CA ALA A 68 -12.99 10.01 6.92
C ALA A 68 -12.03 9.65 8.07
N ASP A 69 -10.99 8.84 7.83
CA ASP A 69 -10.04 8.45 8.87
C ASP A 69 -9.14 9.65 9.26
N PRO A 70 -9.23 10.15 10.51
CA PRO A 70 -8.43 11.29 10.96
C PRO A 70 -6.92 11.03 10.89
N ARG A 71 -6.48 9.77 10.98
CA ARG A 71 -5.04 9.43 10.88
C ARG A 71 -4.51 9.63 9.48
N ILE A 72 -5.34 9.42 8.45
CA ILE A 72 -4.97 9.68 7.06
C ILE A 72 -4.89 11.20 6.81
N ALA A 73 -5.81 11.97 7.40
CA ALA A 73 -5.76 13.43 7.37
C ALA A 73 -4.50 13.97 8.08
N GLU A 74 -4.18 13.46 9.27
CA GLU A 74 -2.97 13.82 10.02
C GLU A 74 -1.69 13.48 9.24
N ALA A 75 -1.61 12.27 8.66
CA ALA A 75 -0.47 11.88 7.84
C ALA A 75 -0.30 12.79 6.61
N SER A 76 -1.41 13.18 5.96
CA SER A 76 -1.38 14.10 4.82
C SER A 76 -0.87 15.49 5.23
N ALA A 77 -1.35 16.01 6.38
CA ALA A 77 -0.88 17.28 6.92
C ALA A 77 0.61 17.26 7.29
N VAL A 78 1.12 16.13 7.81
CA VAL A 78 2.56 15.96 8.10
C VAL A 78 3.40 15.98 6.81
N VAL A 79 2.94 15.32 5.75
CA VAL A 79 3.63 15.32 4.45
C VAL A 79 3.65 16.71 3.85
N GLU A 80 2.52 17.42 3.85
CA GLU A 80 2.41 18.79 3.37
C GLU A 80 3.35 19.72 4.14
N ALA A 81 3.33 19.65 5.47
CA ALA A 81 4.26 20.40 6.32
C ALA A 81 5.74 20.02 6.13
N ALA A 82 6.04 18.84 5.59
CA ALA A 82 7.39 18.42 5.25
C ALA A 82 7.83 18.93 3.87
N MET A 83 6.91 19.07 2.91
CA MET A 83 7.19 19.64 1.59
C MET A 83 7.53 21.13 1.67
N ASP A 84 6.96 21.85 2.62
CA ASP A 84 7.27 23.27 2.87
C ASP A 84 8.60 23.48 3.61
N LYS A 85 9.24 22.41 4.10
CA LYS A 85 10.55 22.51 4.75
C LYS A 85 11.65 22.48 3.69
N PRO A 86 12.68 23.32 3.83
CA PRO A 86 13.85 23.23 2.97
C PRO A 86 14.44 21.82 3.07
N TRP A 87 14.84 21.27 1.92
CA TRP A 87 15.44 19.95 1.87
C TRP A 87 16.56 19.85 2.91
N PRO A 88 16.61 18.78 3.73
CA PRO A 88 17.65 18.65 4.74
C PRO A 88 19.00 18.68 4.02
N GLN A 89 19.76 19.75 4.26
CA GLN A 89 21.13 19.87 3.80
C GLN A 89 21.87 18.66 4.37
N ARG A 90 22.48 17.84 3.50
CA ARG A 90 23.38 16.78 3.98
C ARG A 90 24.39 17.44 4.92
N PRO A 91 24.66 16.88 6.10
CA PRO A 91 25.74 17.39 6.93
C PRO A 91 26.99 17.39 6.05
N VAL A 92 27.55 18.56 5.82
CA VAL A 92 28.86 18.69 5.18
C VAL A 92 29.82 18.05 6.18
N VAL A 93 30.14 16.78 5.97
CA VAL A 93 31.33 16.18 6.56
C VAL A 93 32.46 16.98 5.95
N ARG A 94 33.03 17.93 6.70
CA ARG A 94 34.35 18.46 6.36
C ARG A 94 35.27 17.25 6.41
N GLU A 95 35.64 16.75 5.24
CA GLU A 95 36.75 15.83 5.08
C GLU A 95 37.92 16.48 5.84
N GLN A 96 38.39 15.82 6.91
CA GLN A 96 39.60 16.27 7.58
C GLN A 96 40.72 16.19 6.56
N ASP A 97 41.29 17.34 6.24
CA ASP A 97 42.42 17.46 5.35
C ASP A 97 43.57 16.60 5.91
N PRO A 98 44.08 15.60 5.17
CA PRO A 98 45.15 14.73 5.66
C PRO A 98 46.46 15.47 5.97
N ASP A 99 46.59 16.74 5.56
CA ASP A 99 47.78 17.56 5.77
C ASP A 99 47.83 18.25 7.16
N ASP A 100 46.80 18.11 8.01
CA ASP A 100 46.80 18.67 9.38
C ASP A 100 47.69 17.88 10.37
N TYR A 101 48.43 16.87 9.89
CA TYR A 101 49.46 16.16 10.66
C TYR A 101 50.87 16.65 10.30
N VAL A 102 51.20 17.89 10.64
CA VAL A 102 52.60 18.33 10.79
C VAL A 102 52.85 18.68 12.24
N ARG A 103 53.06 17.66 13.07
CA ARG A 103 53.85 17.84 14.31
C ARG A 103 55.29 17.45 13.98
N PRO A 104 56.26 18.37 14.01
CA PRO A 104 57.66 17.99 13.89
C PRO A 104 58.03 17.06 15.06
N VAL A 105 58.45 15.84 14.72
CA VAL A 105 59.01 14.84 15.64
C VAL A 105 60.39 15.33 16.08
N SER A 106 60.45 16.30 16.98
CA SER A 106 61.71 16.78 17.58
C SER A 106 61.75 16.62 19.10
N TYR A 107 60.70 16.10 19.75
CA TYR A 107 60.64 15.97 21.20
C TYR A 107 60.86 14.57 21.78
N LEU A 108 61.09 13.54 20.94
CA LEU A 108 61.21 12.15 21.40
C LEU A 108 62.66 11.62 21.51
N MET A 109 63.68 12.40 21.15
CA MET A 109 65.09 11.97 21.28
C MET A 109 65.90 12.67 22.39
N SER A 110 65.38 13.72 23.04
CA SER A 110 66.10 14.37 24.16
C SER A 110 65.84 13.72 25.53
N ALA A 111 64.91 12.76 25.63
CA ALA A 111 64.52 12.14 26.90
C ALA A 111 65.18 10.77 27.18
N LEU A 112 66.02 10.26 26.28
CA LEU A 112 66.64 8.93 26.39
C LEU A 112 68.17 8.95 26.60
N ASP A 113 68.81 10.12 26.67
CA ASP A 113 70.28 10.22 26.69
C ASP A 113 70.90 10.97 27.90
N GLN A 114 70.18 11.10 29.03
CA GLN A 114 70.78 11.60 30.29
C GLN A 114 70.49 10.73 31.53
N ARG A 115 70.11 9.46 31.35
CA ARG A 115 70.14 8.45 32.42
C ARG A 115 71.25 7.42 32.19
N ARG A 116 72.50 7.89 32.14
CA ARG A 116 73.67 7.04 32.37
C ARG A 116 74.70 7.77 33.23
#